data_AF-A0A1A8GVS6-F1
#
_entry.id   AF-A0A1A8GVS6-F1
#
_cell.length_a   1.000
_cell.length_b   1.000
_cell.length_c   1.000
_cell.angle_alpha   90.00
_cell.angle_beta   90.00
_cell.angle_gamma   90.00
#
_symmetry.space_group_name_H-M   'P 1'
#
loop_
_entity.id
_entity.type
_entity.pdbx_description
1 polymer ?
#
loop_
_entity_poly.entity_id
_entity_poly.type
_entity_poly.pdbx_seq_one_letter_code
_entity_poly.pdbx_strand_id
1 'polypeptide(L)'
;GRTVAIKPPKCWTGRLLMNLWAIFCLFCLSTYTANLAAVMVGEKTYEQLSGIHDPKLHHPSQGFRFATVRESSAEDYVKKSFPEMHEYMRRFNVPATPDGIHNLKADPQKLDAFIMDKALLDYEVSIDADCKTLTVGKPFAIEGYGIGLPQNSPLTSNFSELVSQYKSDGFMDMLHDKWYKVVPCG
;
A
#
# COMPACT_ATOMS: atom_id res chain seq x y z
N GLY A 1 13.63 3.61 -44.87
CA GLY A 1 14.67 4.58 -44.49
C GLY A 1 15.99 4.13 -45.07
N ARG A 2 16.69 4.99 -45.83
CA ARG A 2 18.00 4.64 -46.42
C ARG A 2 19.07 4.73 -45.33
N THR A 3 19.66 3.61 -44.94
CA THR A 3 20.91 3.58 -44.18
C THR A 3 22.02 3.98 -45.14
N VAL A 4 22.43 5.25 -45.10
CA VAL A 4 23.61 5.72 -45.85
C VAL A 4 24.82 5.06 -45.21
N ALA A 5 25.38 4.03 -45.86
CA ALA A 5 26.64 3.43 -45.46
C ALA A 5 27.77 4.44 -45.74
N ILE A 6 28.13 5.20 -44.70
CA ILE A 6 29.22 6.18 -44.76
C ILE A 6 30.53 5.40 -44.86
N LYS A 7 31.30 5.62 -45.94
CA LYS A 7 32.62 5.01 -46.10
C LYS A 7 33.56 5.51 -44.98
N PRO A 8 34.28 4.63 -44.27
CA PRO A 8 35.15 5.05 -43.17
C PRO A 8 36.33 5.89 -43.70
N PRO A 9 36.70 7.00 -43.02
CA PRO A 9 37.83 7.82 -43.42
C PRO A 9 39.14 7.01 -43.39
N LYS A 10 39.98 7.21 -44.42
CA LYS A 10 41.26 6.50 -44.58
C LYS A 10 42.40 7.11 -43.75
N CYS A 11 42.33 8.41 -43.46
CA CYS A 11 43.35 9.13 -42.68
C CYS A 11 43.20 8.85 -41.17
N TRP A 12 44.32 8.76 -40.46
CA TRP A 12 44.36 8.46 -39.02
C TRP A 12 43.59 9.50 -38.18
N THR A 13 43.70 10.79 -38.52
CA THR A 13 42.97 11.88 -37.85
C THR A 13 41.46 11.79 -38.05
N GLY A 14 41.01 11.35 -39.23
CA GLY A 14 39.59 11.15 -39.53
C GLY A 14 38.98 9.98 -38.76
N ARG A 15 39.76 8.92 -38.50
CA ARG A 15 39.32 7.80 -37.65
C ARG A 15 39.21 8.22 -36.18
N LEU A 16 40.15 9.02 -35.68
CA LEU A 16 40.09 9.57 -34.32
C LEU A 16 38.83 10.43 -34.12
N LEU A 17 38.54 11.32 -35.07
CA LEU A 17 37.36 12.18 -35.01
C LEU A 17 36.04 11.38 -35.03
N MET A 18 35.94 10.34 -35.87
CA MET A 18 34.76 9.47 -35.92
C MET A 18 34.55 8.72 -34.61
N ASN A 19 35.62 8.23 -33.97
CA ASN A 19 35.53 7.56 -32.67
C ASN A 19 35.11 8.55 -31.56
N LEU A 20 35.66 9.76 -31.53
CA LEU A 20 35.25 10.79 -30.57
C LEU A 20 33.79 11.21 -30.76
N TRP A 21 33.36 11.36 -32.02
CA TRP A 21 31.96 11.64 -32.36
C TRP A 21 31.02 10.51 -31.92
N ALA A 22 31.39 9.26 -32.17
CA ALA A 22 30.61 8.11 -31.72
C ALA A 22 30.48 8.05 -30.20
N ILE A 23 31.57 8.35 -29.47
CA ILE A 23 31.57 8.43 -28.01
C ILE A 23 30.65 9.57 -27.53
N PHE A 24 30.73 10.75 -28.14
CA PHE A 24 29.85 11.88 -27.82
C PHE A 24 28.37 11.54 -28.03
N CYS A 25 28.01 10.96 -29.19
CA CYS A 25 26.65 10.51 -29.48
C CYS A 25 26.17 9.45 -28.48
N LEU A 26 27.05 8.52 -28.08
CA LEU A 26 26.74 7.50 -27.07
C LEU A 26 26.46 8.13 -25.70
N PHE A 27 27.23 9.14 -25.29
CA PHE A 27 26.99 9.88 -24.04
C PHE A 27 25.65 10.63 -24.06
N CYS A 28 25.33 11.32 -25.16
CA CYS A 28 24.03 12.01 -25.30
C CYS A 28 22.86 11.03 -25.27
N LEU A 29 22.96 9.90 -25.99
CA LEU A 29 21.92 8.87 -26.03
C LEU A 29 21.72 8.22 -24.66
N SER A 30 22.82 7.92 -23.97
CA SER A 30 22.80 7.36 -22.61
C SER A 30 22.11 8.31 -21.63
N THR A 31 22.48 9.60 -21.65
CA THR A 31 21.89 10.61 -20.76
C THR A 31 20.40 10.80 -21.05
N TYR A 32 20.00 10.83 -22.32
CA TYR A 32 18.59 10.93 -22.70
C TYR A 32 17.79 9.71 -22.23
N THR A 33 18.31 8.50 -22.47
CA THR A 33 17.67 7.26 -22.03
C THR A 33 17.58 7.18 -20.51
N ALA A 34 18.61 7.61 -19.79
CA ALA A 34 18.63 7.66 -18.33
C ALA A 34 17.60 8.65 -17.77
N ASN A 35 17.49 9.85 -18.33
CA ASN A 35 16.50 10.84 -17.92
C ASN A 35 15.07 10.38 -18.25
N LEU A 36 14.86 9.79 -19.42
CA LEU A 36 13.57 9.21 -19.78
C LEU A 36 13.17 8.09 -18.83
N ALA A 37 14.10 7.18 -18.51
CA ALA A 37 13.87 6.11 -17.54
C ALA A 37 13.57 6.68 -16.14
N ALA A 38 14.30 7.72 -15.71
CA ALA A 38 14.06 8.39 -14.43
C ALA A 38 12.65 9.01 -14.36
N VAL A 39 12.18 9.63 -15.45
CA VAL A 39 10.82 10.18 -15.53
C VAL A 39 9.77 9.07 -15.54
N MET A 40 9.97 8.00 -16.32
CA MET A 40 9.04 6.87 -16.39
C MET A 40 8.91 6.13 -15.05
N VAL A 41 9.97 6.06 -14.26
CA VAL A 41 9.93 5.51 -12.89
C VAL A 41 9.29 6.50 -11.91
N GLY A 42 9.31 7.80 -12.22
CA GLY A 42 8.91 8.90 -11.33
C GLY A 42 7.41 9.00 -11.00
N GLU A 43 6.53 8.21 -11.61
CA GLU A 43 5.08 8.39 -11.48
C GLU A 43 4.34 7.36 -10.60
N LYS A 44 5.04 6.57 -9.80
CA LYS A 44 4.41 5.87 -8.67
C LYS A 44 4.67 6.61 -7.37
N THR A 45 4.26 7.88 -7.31
CA THR A 45 4.16 8.62 -6.05
C THR A 45 2.94 8.09 -5.31
N TYR A 46 3.04 6.86 -4.79
CA TYR A 46 2.23 6.48 -3.65
C TYR A 46 2.57 7.52 -2.59
N GLU A 47 1.59 8.30 -2.12
CA GLU A 47 1.78 9.04 -0.87
C GLU A 47 1.95 8.00 0.23
N GLN A 48 3.17 7.49 0.39
CA GLN A 48 3.50 6.46 1.33
C GLN A 48 3.38 7.08 2.71
N LEU A 49 2.22 6.91 3.32
CA LEU A 49 2.11 7.01 4.77
C LEU A 49 3.16 6.09 5.38
N SER A 50 3.86 6.56 6.41
CA SER A 50 4.78 5.68 7.14
C SER A 50 4.03 4.75 8.11
N GLY A 51 2.80 5.12 8.46
CA GLY A 51 1.92 4.40 9.39
C GLY A 51 1.09 5.38 10.22
N ILE A 52 0.64 4.95 11.40
CA ILE A 52 -0.26 5.75 12.26
C ILE A 52 0.41 7.04 12.80
N HIS A 53 1.74 7.03 12.96
CA HIS A 53 2.51 8.16 13.49
C HIS A 53 2.99 9.13 12.40
N ASP A 54 2.44 9.02 11.19
CA ASP A 54 2.80 9.92 10.10
C ASP A 54 2.37 11.36 10.43
N PRO A 55 3.25 12.37 10.23
CA PRO A 55 2.90 13.77 10.45
C PRO A 55 1.64 14.23 9.70
N LYS A 56 1.31 13.62 8.55
CA LYS A 56 0.10 13.93 7.78
C LYS A 56 -1.20 13.57 8.52
N LEU A 57 -1.18 12.51 9.34
CA LEU A 57 -2.34 12.08 10.14
C LEU A 57 -2.49 12.94 11.40
N HIS A 58 -1.38 13.39 11.96
CA HIS A 58 -1.36 14.22 13.17
C HIS A 58 -1.61 15.72 12.89
N HIS A 59 -1.27 16.21 11.69
CA HIS A 59 -1.49 17.60 11.29
C HIS A 59 -2.40 17.68 10.04
N PRO A 60 -3.72 17.55 10.22
CA PRO A 60 -4.68 17.55 9.11
C PRO A 60 -4.81 18.90 8.36
N SER A 61 -4.12 19.94 8.82
CA SER A 61 -4.08 21.28 8.20
C SER A 61 -3.54 21.29 6.77
N GLN A 62 -3.00 20.17 6.27
CA GLN A 62 -2.49 20.01 4.92
C GLN A 62 -3.51 19.46 3.91
N GLY A 63 -4.77 19.28 4.30
CA GLY A 63 -5.82 18.79 3.39
C GLY A 63 -5.87 17.26 3.23
N PHE A 64 -5.15 16.53 4.08
CA PHE A 64 -5.14 15.07 4.10
C PHE A 64 -6.39 14.52 4.80
N ARG A 65 -7.28 13.85 4.06
CA ARG A 65 -8.58 13.36 4.55
C ARG A 65 -8.46 11.89 4.87
N PHE A 66 -8.81 11.55 6.11
CA PHE A 66 -8.83 10.15 6.53
C PHE A 66 -10.04 9.88 7.41
N ALA A 67 -10.47 8.62 7.41
CA ALA A 67 -11.68 8.18 8.06
C ALA A 67 -11.52 6.78 8.66
N THR A 68 -12.45 6.43 9.53
CA THR A 68 -12.68 5.06 9.99
C THR A 68 -14.17 4.75 9.96
N VAL A 69 -14.56 3.56 10.43
CA VAL A 69 -15.98 3.20 10.59
C VAL A 69 -16.53 3.75 11.90
N ARG A 70 -17.72 4.32 11.83
CA ARG A 70 -18.46 4.83 12.99
C ARG A 70 -18.78 3.71 13.96
N GLU A 71 -18.63 4.00 15.26
CA GLU A 71 -18.94 3.09 16.38
C GLU A 71 -18.17 1.76 16.28
N SER A 72 -16.95 1.80 15.73
CA SER A 72 -16.06 0.64 15.61
C SER A 72 -14.97 0.62 16.69
N SER A 73 -14.37 -0.57 16.88
CA SER A 73 -13.17 -0.75 17.70
C SER A 73 -12.04 0.20 17.28
N ALA A 74 -11.86 0.39 15.97
CA ALA A 74 -10.86 1.29 15.42
C ALA A 74 -11.14 2.76 15.81
N GLU A 75 -12.40 3.22 15.76
CA GLU A 75 -12.76 4.57 16.19
C GLU A 75 -12.49 4.77 17.70
N ASP A 76 -12.89 3.82 18.53
CA ASP A 76 -12.68 3.88 19.98
C ASP A 76 -11.19 3.87 20.34
N TYR A 77 -10.39 3.07 19.63
CA TYR A 77 -8.95 3.05 19.80
C TYR A 77 -8.32 4.41 19.44
N VAL A 78 -8.66 4.97 18.27
CA VAL A 78 -8.11 6.27 17.84
C VAL A 78 -8.57 7.37 18.80
N LYS A 79 -9.82 7.34 19.28
CA LYS A 79 -10.35 8.29 20.26
C LYS A 79 -9.56 8.27 21.58
N LYS A 80 -9.16 7.09 22.04
CA LYS A 80 -8.41 6.91 23.29
C LYS A 80 -6.93 7.26 23.14
N SER A 81 -6.30 6.85 22.04
CA SER A 81 -4.86 6.99 21.82
C SER A 81 -4.48 8.34 21.19
N PHE A 82 -5.34 8.88 20.32
CA PHE A 82 -5.09 10.09 19.51
C PHE A 82 -6.35 10.97 19.41
N PRO A 83 -6.71 11.69 20.48
CA PRO A 83 -7.97 12.45 20.53
C PRO A 83 -8.08 13.56 19.48
N GLU A 84 -6.97 14.25 19.17
CA GLU A 84 -6.93 15.30 18.13
C GLU A 84 -7.16 14.72 16.73
N MET A 85 -6.54 13.58 16.44
CA MET A 85 -6.75 12.83 15.20
C MET A 85 -8.22 12.41 15.06
N HIS A 86 -8.82 11.89 16.14
CA HIS A 86 -10.22 11.49 16.18
C HIS A 86 -11.17 12.67 15.90
N GLU A 87 -10.90 13.85 16.45
CA GLU A 87 -11.74 15.04 16.26
C GLU A 87 -11.84 15.44 14.79
N TYR A 88 -10.72 15.39 14.06
CA TYR A 88 -10.70 15.64 12.63
C TYR A 88 -11.40 14.52 11.84
N MET A 89 -11.02 13.28 12.12
CA MET A 89 -11.50 12.08 11.42
C MET A 89 -13.02 11.92 11.48
N ARG A 90 -13.67 12.31 12.60
CA ARG A 90 -15.11 12.17 12.84
C ARG A 90 -15.98 12.74 11.72
N ARG A 91 -15.51 13.78 11.02
CA ARG A 91 -16.26 14.44 9.93
C ARG A 91 -16.37 13.58 8.67
N PHE A 92 -15.47 12.62 8.51
CA PHE A 92 -15.34 11.78 7.33
C PHE A 92 -15.68 10.30 7.61
N ASN A 93 -15.99 9.95 8.86
CA ASN A 93 -16.30 8.57 9.24
C ASN A 93 -17.50 8.01 8.46
N VAL A 94 -17.36 6.75 8.06
CA VAL A 94 -18.32 6.01 7.24
C VAL A 94 -19.04 4.95 8.07
N PRO A 95 -20.24 4.48 7.68
CA PRO A 95 -20.96 3.48 8.45
C PRO A 95 -20.40 2.06 8.29
N ALA A 96 -19.71 1.76 7.19
CA ALA A 96 -19.13 0.44 6.96
C ALA A 96 -17.79 0.49 6.21
N THR A 97 -17.00 -0.58 6.32
CA THR A 97 -15.70 -0.72 5.65
C THR A 97 -15.77 -0.57 4.13
N PRO A 98 -16.72 -1.19 3.40
CA PRO A 98 -16.81 -1.05 1.95
C PRO A 98 -17.04 0.39 1.49
N ASP A 99 -17.76 1.21 2.27
CA ASP A 99 -17.98 2.63 1.97
C ASP A 99 -16.68 3.44 2.08
N GLY A 100 -15.82 3.09 3.04
CA GLY A 100 -14.48 3.65 3.19
C GLY A 100 -13.60 3.34 1.99
N ILE A 101 -13.59 2.08 1.56
CA ILE A 101 -12.86 1.65 0.35
C ILE A 101 -13.41 2.32 -0.91
N HIS A 102 -14.73 2.45 -1.04
CA HIS A 102 -15.36 3.15 -2.15
C HIS A 102 -14.93 4.63 -2.21
N ASN A 103 -14.87 5.31 -1.06
CA ASN A 103 -14.43 6.71 -0.99
C ASN A 103 -12.94 6.90 -1.25
N LEU A 104 -12.10 5.89 -0.96
CA LEU A 104 -10.69 5.84 -1.36
C LEU A 104 -10.55 5.71 -2.89
N LYS A 105 -11.37 4.85 -3.52
CA LYS A 105 -11.30 4.56 -4.96
C LYS A 105 -12.11 5.53 -5.84
N ALA A 106 -12.86 6.45 -5.25
CA ALA A 106 -13.70 7.39 -5.97
C ALA A 106 -12.88 8.34 -6.84
N ASP A 107 -13.47 8.81 -7.95
CA ASP A 107 -12.91 9.85 -8.81
C ASP A 107 -13.92 11.02 -8.94
N PRO A 108 -13.65 12.21 -8.34
CA PRO A 108 -12.44 12.57 -7.60
C PRO A 108 -12.35 11.88 -6.23
N GLN A 109 -11.13 11.63 -5.78
CA GLN A 109 -10.83 10.97 -4.50
C GLN A 109 -11.47 11.73 -3.34
N LYS A 110 -12.25 11.04 -2.51
CA LYS A 110 -12.96 11.61 -1.34
C LYS A 110 -12.19 11.43 -0.04
N LEU A 111 -11.41 10.36 0.05
CA LEU A 111 -10.53 10.04 1.18
C LEU A 111 -9.13 9.72 0.67
N ASP A 112 -8.12 10.18 1.39
CA ASP A 112 -6.72 9.96 1.09
C ASP A 112 -6.17 8.76 1.89
N ALA A 113 -6.74 8.46 3.06
CA ALA A 113 -6.46 7.25 3.83
C ALA A 113 -7.68 6.71 4.59
N PHE A 114 -7.64 5.41 4.91
CA PHE A 114 -8.69 4.75 5.66
C PHE A 114 -8.07 3.87 6.76
N ILE A 115 -8.54 4.03 7.99
CA ILE A 115 -8.01 3.35 9.18
C ILE A 115 -9.04 2.32 9.64
N MET A 116 -8.65 1.05 9.66
CA MET A 116 -9.50 -0.07 10.06
C MET A 116 -8.63 -1.29 10.42
N ASP A 117 -9.26 -2.33 10.99
CA ASP A 117 -8.69 -3.64 11.24
C ASP A 117 -7.92 -4.19 10.04
N LYS A 118 -6.68 -4.64 10.30
CA LYS A 118 -5.79 -5.17 9.25
C LYS A 118 -6.40 -6.33 8.48
N ALA A 119 -7.07 -7.27 9.16
CA ALA A 119 -7.64 -8.45 8.49
C ALA A 119 -8.71 -8.04 7.45
N LEU A 120 -9.57 -7.08 7.79
CA LEU A 120 -10.58 -6.57 6.87
C LEU A 120 -9.93 -5.83 5.69
N LEU A 121 -8.92 -5.01 5.96
CA LEU A 121 -8.21 -4.28 4.91
C LEU A 121 -7.44 -5.20 3.97
N ASP A 122 -6.74 -6.21 4.50
CA ASP A 122 -6.00 -7.18 3.69
C ASP A 122 -6.94 -7.99 2.79
N TYR A 123 -8.17 -8.29 3.27
CA TYR A 123 -9.20 -8.89 2.44
C TYR A 123 -9.68 -7.96 1.33
N GLU A 124 -10.01 -6.70 1.64
CA GLU A 124 -10.45 -5.72 0.62
C GLU A 124 -9.39 -5.46 -0.45
N VAL A 125 -8.11 -5.49 -0.08
CA VAL A 125 -6.98 -5.41 -1.01
C VAL A 125 -6.81 -6.69 -1.81
N SER A 126 -7.01 -7.87 -1.21
CA SER A 126 -6.85 -9.15 -1.92
C SER A 126 -7.92 -9.37 -3.00
N ILE A 127 -9.11 -8.81 -2.83
CA ILE A 127 -10.21 -8.86 -3.80
C ILE A 127 -10.21 -7.67 -4.78
N ASP A 128 -9.29 -6.71 -4.64
CA ASP A 128 -9.21 -5.52 -5.50
C ASP A 128 -8.67 -5.87 -6.89
N ALA A 129 -9.56 -6.04 -7.87
CA ALA A 129 -9.18 -6.33 -9.25
C ALA A 129 -8.37 -5.22 -9.93
N ASP A 130 -8.55 -3.96 -9.49
CA ASP A 130 -7.91 -2.80 -10.09
C ASP A 130 -6.54 -2.49 -9.47
N CYS A 131 -6.18 -3.15 -8.37
CA CYS A 131 -4.92 -2.92 -7.66
C CYS A 131 -4.67 -1.43 -7.30
N LYS A 132 -5.75 -0.69 -7.00
CA LYS A 132 -5.71 0.74 -6.67
C LYS A 132 -5.46 0.97 -5.18
N THR A 133 -5.74 -0.02 -4.35
CA THR A 133 -5.59 0.07 -2.90
C THR A 133 -4.48 -0.84 -2.39
N LEU A 134 -3.82 -0.41 -1.31
CA LEU A 134 -2.77 -1.17 -0.64
C LEU A 134 -2.78 -0.88 0.86
N THR A 135 -2.42 -1.87 1.68
CA THR A 135 -2.28 -1.69 3.12
C THR A 135 -0.91 -1.11 3.46
N VAL A 136 -0.88 -0.12 4.35
CA VAL A 136 0.32 0.65 4.68
C VAL A 136 0.59 0.63 6.18
N GLY A 137 1.87 0.54 6.54
CA GLY A 137 2.31 0.58 7.93
C GLY A 137 2.18 -0.76 8.66
N LYS A 138 2.65 -0.79 9.90
CA LYS A 138 2.50 -1.94 10.79
C LYS A 138 1.19 -1.82 11.59
N PRO A 139 0.58 -2.93 12.01
CA PRO A 139 -0.50 -2.89 12.99
C PRO A 139 -0.05 -2.10 14.23
N PHE A 140 -0.79 -1.06 14.58
CA PHE A 140 -0.50 -0.22 15.73
C PHE A 140 -1.25 -0.67 17.00
N ALA A 141 -2.39 -1.35 16.82
CA ALA A 141 -3.09 -2.07 17.87
C ALA A 141 -2.85 -3.57 17.67
N ILE A 142 -2.15 -4.21 18.62
CA ILE A 142 -1.96 -5.66 18.62
C ILE A 142 -3.16 -6.28 19.35
N GLU A 143 -4.23 -6.46 18.60
CA GLU A 143 -5.45 -7.11 19.05
C GLU A 143 -5.68 -8.38 18.23
N GLY A 144 -6.36 -9.36 18.83
CA GLY A 144 -6.66 -10.64 18.19
C GLY A 144 -8.15 -10.96 18.30
N TYR A 145 -8.71 -11.56 17.25
CA TYR A 145 -10.07 -12.07 17.29
C TYR A 145 -10.15 -13.29 18.20
N GLY A 146 -11.23 -13.36 18.99
CA GLY A 146 -11.48 -14.44 19.92
C GLY A 146 -12.94 -14.89 19.89
N ILE A 147 -13.19 -16.11 20.37
CA ILE A 147 -14.53 -16.67 20.50
C ILE A 147 -14.99 -16.44 21.94
N GLY A 148 -16.05 -15.64 22.11
CA GLY A 148 -16.66 -15.41 23.43
C GLY A 148 -17.65 -16.51 23.80
N LEU A 149 -17.51 -17.05 25.02
CA LEU A 149 -18.45 -18.01 25.62
C LEU A 149 -19.06 -17.40 26.89
N PRO A 150 -20.26 -17.86 27.33
CA PRO A 150 -20.82 -17.45 28.61
C PRO A 150 -19.84 -17.67 29.76
N GLN A 151 -19.91 -16.80 30.77
CA GLN A 151 -19.05 -16.89 31.93
C GLN A 151 -19.19 -18.27 32.61
N ASN A 152 -18.05 -18.87 32.96
CA ASN A 152 -17.96 -20.22 33.55
C ASN A 152 -18.47 -21.36 32.65
N SER A 153 -18.48 -21.16 31.32
CA SER A 153 -18.79 -22.25 30.40
C SER A 153 -17.77 -23.39 30.51
N PRO A 154 -18.22 -24.65 30.71
CA PRO A 154 -17.33 -25.81 30.78
C PRO A 154 -16.63 -26.12 29.45
N LEU A 155 -17.08 -25.51 28.35
CA LEU A 155 -16.50 -25.73 27.01
C LEU A 155 -15.27 -24.85 26.73
N THR A 156 -15.01 -23.85 27.58
CA THR A 156 -13.96 -22.85 27.33
C THR A 156 -12.57 -23.48 27.17
N SER A 157 -12.24 -24.48 28.01
CA SER A 157 -10.97 -25.20 27.91
C SER A 157 -10.87 -26.00 26.61
N ASN A 158 -11.92 -26.75 26.28
CA ASN A 158 -11.94 -27.62 25.11
C ASN A 158 -11.83 -26.80 23.80
N PHE A 159 -12.54 -25.68 23.69
CA PHE A 159 -12.43 -24.80 22.53
C PHE A 159 -11.04 -24.19 22.42
N SER A 160 -10.46 -23.74 23.53
CA SER A 160 -9.11 -23.14 23.54
C SER A 160 -8.04 -24.16 23.13
N GLU A 161 -8.17 -25.41 23.56
CA GLU A 161 -7.29 -26.51 23.17
C GLU A 161 -7.41 -26.83 21.67
N LEU A 162 -8.63 -26.94 21.14
CA LEU A 162 -8.86 -27.18 19.71
C LEU A 162 -8.31 -26.05 18.83
N VAL A 163 -8.50 -24.79 19.22
CA VAL A 163 -7.93 -23.64 18.49
C VAL A 163 -6.40 -23.68 18.52
N SER A 164 -5.81 -24.07 19.65
CA SER A 164 -4.36 -24.22 19.79
C SER A 164 -3.82 -25.35 18.92
N GLN A 165 -4.56 -26.46 18.80
CA GLN A 165 -4.24 -27.56 17.91
C GLN A 165 -4.28 -27.12 16.44
N TYR A 166 -5.34 -26.44 15.99
CA TYR A 166 -5.42 -25.92 14.61
C TYR A 166 -4.30 -24.94 14.25
N LYS A 167 -3.84 -24.16 15.22
CA LYS A 167 -2.67 -23.30 15.03
C LYS A 167 -1.38 -24.11 14.90
N SER A 168 -1.20 -25.10 15.77
CA SER A 168 0.02 -25.94 15.80
C SER A 168 0.13 -26.84 14.56
N ASP A 169 -1.00 -27.33 14.07
CA ASP A 169 -1.09 -28.17 12.86
C ASP A 169 -0.94 -27.37 11.56
N GLY A 170 -0.86 -26.03 11.62
CA GLY A 170 -0.77 -25.15 10.45
C GLY A 170 -2.09 -24.99 9.68
N PHE A 171 -3.21 -25.49 10.21
CA PHE A 171 -4.52 -25.36 9.57
C PHE A 171 -4.96 -23.89 9.47
N MET A 172 -4.64 -23.08 10.49
CA MET A 172 -4.90 -21.64 10.47
C MET A 172 -4.13 -20.91 9.36
N ASP A 173 -2.88 -21.30 9.11
CA ASP A 173 -2.06 -20.71 8.05
C ASP A 173 -2.61 -21.07 6.67
N MET A 174 -3.07 -22.31 6.49
CA MET A 174 -3.74 -22.74 5.27
C MET A 174 -5.04 -21.95 5.00
N LEU A 175 -5.84 -21.68 6.03
CA LEU A 175 -7.02 -20.84 5.90
C LEU A 175 -6.64 -19.40 5.55
N HIS A 176 -5.60 -18.86 6.20
CA HIS A 176 -5.11 -17.52 5.90
C HIS A 176 -4.69 -17.41 4.43
N ASP A 177 -3.89 -18.36 3.93
CA ASP A 177 -3.45 -18.39 2.54
C ASP A 177 -4.59 -18.57 1.53
N LYS A 178 -5.66 -19.25 1.93
CA LYS A 178 -6.82 -19.43 1.07
C LYS A 178 -7.68 -18.17 0.93
N TRP A 179 -7.85 -17.42 2.03
CA TRP A 179 -8.83 -16.33 2.09
C TRP A 179 -8.22 -14.92 2.04
N TYR A 180 -6.97 -14.75 2.50
CA TYR A 180 -6.32 -13.45 2.66
C TYR A 180 -5.04 -13.29 1.85
N LYS A 181 -4.62 -14.32 1.09
CA LYS A 181 -3.43 -14.21 0.25
C LYS A 181 -3.64 -13.15 -0.81
N VAL A 182 -2.98 -12.01 -0.61
CA VAL A 182 -2.92 -10.90 -1.56
C VAL A 182 -2.29 -11.43 -2.83
N VAL A 183 -3.05 -11.39 -3.92
CA VAL A 183 -2.49 -11.66 -5.25
C VAL A 183 -1.57 -10.47 -5.56
N PRO A 184 -0.28 -10.69 -5.86
CA PRO A 184 0.61 -9.58 -6.13
C PRO A 184 0.07 -8.76 -7.30
N CYS A 185 -0.26 -7.51 -7.01
CA CYS A 185 -0.54 -6.50 -8.01
C CYS A 185 0.73 -6.25 -8.82
N GLY A 186 0.68 -6.60 -10.12
CA GLY A 186 1.80 -6.48 -11.06
C GLY A 186 2.17 -5.04 -11.41
#